data_AF-A0A660XMJ4-F1
#
_entry.id   AF-A0A660XMJ4-F1
#
_cell.length_a   1.000
_cell.length_b   1.000
_cell.length_c   1.000
_cell.angle_alpha   90.00
_cell.angle_beta   90.00
_cell.angle_gamma   90.00
#
_symmetry.space_group_name_H-M   'P 1'
#
loop_
_entity.id
_entity.type
_entity.pdbx_description
1 polymer ?
#
loop_
_entity_poly.entity_id
_entity_poly.type
_entity_poly.pdbx_seq_one_letter_code
_entity_poly.pdbx_strand_id
1 'polypeptide(L)'
;MLAILILAASCQLFQEPESESWIRINQLGYQPDAIKVPVFCTLDNKVHPLVFQLVNAVTREIILESDDIDSCGAYGPFSGTYRFNLSNFDGSGTFYVCSENISSPNFRIADDVYDGTADFLLRYMRQQRCGFNPYLNDSCHTNDGFIVYEPDREGQHIDVTGGWHDASDYLQYAATSANAVYQLLFAYREHPGSFRDAYSANGLPGSNSIPDVIDEAKWGMDWLCRMNPSPERFYNQIADDRDHA
;
A
#
# COMPACT_ATOMS: atom_id res chain seq x y z
N MET A 1 1.67 5.00 67.42
CA MET A 1 2.26 5.72 66.28
C MET A 1 2.92 4.66 65.40
N LEU A 2 2.21 4.13 64.41
CA LEU A 2 2.64 3.00 63.59
C LEU A 2 3.31 3.57 62.33
N ALA A 3 4.61 3.34 62.16
CA ALA A 3 5.35 3.79 60.97
C ALA A 3 5.14 2.79 59.83
N ILE A 4 4.52 3.25 58.74
CA ILE A 4 4.37 2.48 57.50
C ILE A 4 5.65 2.67 56.69
N LEU A 5 6.42 1.59 56.55
CA LEU A 5 7.53 1.52 55.59
C LEU A 5 6.95 1.33 54.18
N ILE A 6 7.12 2.33 53.32
CA ILE A 6 6.82 2.22 51.89
C ILE A 6 8.08 1.66 51.21
N LEU A 7 8.06 0.38 50.83
CA LEU A 7 9.04 -0.18 49.90
C LEU A 7 8.73 0.36 48.51
N ALA A 8 9.54 1.28 48.01
CA ALA A 8 9.53 1.65 46.60
C ALA A 8 10.25 0.55 45.80
N ALA A 9 9.49 -0.34 45.17
CA ALA A 9 10.02 -1.24 44.17
C ALA A 9 10.37 -0.42 42.92
N SER A 10 11.65 -0.14 42.72
CA SER A 10 12.17 0.45 41.49
C SER A 10 11.99 -0.56 40.34
N CYS A 11 10.92 -0.38 39.57
CA CYS A 11 10.72 -1.08 38.30
C CYS A 11 11.75 -0.53 37.31
N GLN A 12 12.92 -1.16 37.22
CA GLN A 12 13.85 -0.91 36.12
C GLN A 12 13.22 -1.52 34.87
N LEU A 13 12.61 -0.68 34.04
CA LEU A 13 12.35 -1.01 32.65
C LEU A 13 13.70 -1.39 32.02
N PHE A 14 13.92 -2.67 31.78
CA PHE A 14 14.98 -3.11 30.88
C PHE A 14 14.60 -2.61 29.50
N GLN A 15 15.20 -1.50 29.10
CA GLN A 15 15.19 -1.07 27.71
C GLN A 15 16.13 -2.04 26.99
N GLU A 16 15.56 -2.92 26.16
CA GLU A 16 16.35 -3.69 25.19
C GLU A 16 17.26 -2.69 24.46
N PRO A 17 18.58 -2.95 24.36
CA PRO A 17 19.47 -2.05 23.64
C PRO A 17 18.90 -1.85 22.23
N GLU A 18 18.76 -0.59 21.84
CA GLU A 18 18.25 -0.25 20.53
C GLU A 18 19.17 -0.88 19.49
N SER A 19 18.65 -1.84 18.72
CA SER A 19 19.45 -2.53 17.71
C SER A 19 19.85 -1.51 16.65
N GLU A 20 21.16 -1.41 16.35
CA GLU A 20 21.68 -0.53 15.29
C GLU A 20 21.63 -1.20 13.91
N SER A 21 21.00 -2.37 13.79
CA SER A 21 20.95 -3.16 12.57
C SER A 21 19.58 -3.83 12.39
N TRP A 22 19.12 -3.93 11.13
CA TRP A 22 17.81 -4.49 10.80
C TRP A 22 17.88 -5.30 9.52
N ILE A 23 17.00 -6.29 9.39
CA ILE A 23 16.75 -7.02 8.13
C ILE A 23 15.35 -6.68 7.65
N ARG A 24 15.25 -6.02 6.50
CA ARG A 24 14.00 -5.66 5.81
C ARG A 24 13.64 -6.73 4.79
N ILE A 25 12.38 -7.12 4.77
CA ILE A 25 11.82 -8.15 3.88
C ILE A 25 10.52 -7.67 3.25
N ASN A 26 10.08 -8.37 2.20
CA ASN A 26 8.69 -8.25 1.75
C ASN A 26 7.78 -8.93 2.79
N GLN A 27 6.97 -8.14 3.51
CA GLN A 27 6.13 -8.65 4.60
C GLN A 27 4.96 -9.51 4.12
N LEU A 28 4.56 -9.42 2.85
CA LEU A 28 3.62 -10.38 2.26
C LEU A 28 4.29 -11.74 2.01
N GLY A 29 5.56 -11.69 1.60
CA GLY A 29 6.36 -12.86 1.25
C GLY A 29 6.86 -12.82 -0.19
N TYR A 30 7.27 -13.98 -0.66
CA TYR A 30 7.82 -14.20 -2.00
C TYR A 30 7.20 -15.45 -2.63
N GLN A 31 7.02 -15.47 -3.95
CA GLN A 31 6.70 -16.72 -4.65
C GLN A 31 7.96 -17.58 -4.82
N PRO A 32 7.86 -18.92 -4.90
CA PRO A 32 9.02 -19.82 -4.99
C PRO A 32 9.96 -19.53 -6.17
N ASP A 33 9.44 -19.03 -7.29
CA ASP A 33 10.20 -18.70 -8.50
C ASP A 33 10.57 -17.21 -8.63
N ALA A 34 10.11 -16.38 -7.69
CA ALA A 34 10.38 -14.94 -7.70
C ALA A 34 11.80 -14.60 -7.21
N ILE A 35 12.21 -13.36 -7.49
CA ILE A 35 13.38 -12.73 -6.89
C ILE A 35 13.11 -12.51 -5.39
N LYS A 36 14.01 -13.00 -4.54
CA LYS A 36 13.87 -12.95 -3.07
C LYS A 36 15.10 -12.31 -2.47
N VAL A 37 14.96 -11.06 -2.04
CA VAL A 37 16.10 -10.28 -1.54
C VAL A 37 15.74 -9.54 -0.25
N PRO A 38 15.98 -10.17 0.91
CA PRO A 38 16.10 -9.45 2.18
C PRO A 38 17.24 -8.43 2.14
N VAL A 39 17.07 -7.31 2.84
CA VAL A 39 18.07 -6.25 2.92
C VAL A 39 18.47 -6.03 4.37
N PHE A 40 19.72 -6.33 4.68
CA PHE A 40 20.33 -5.94 5.95
C PHE A 40 20.80 -4.49 5.87
N CYS A 41 20.50 -3.69 6.89
CA CYS A 41 20.93 -2.30 6.98
C CYS A 41 21.40 -1.99 8.40
N THR A 42 22.50 -1.24 8.53
CA THR A 42 23.13 -0.91 9.82
C THR A 42 23.50 0.57 9.92
N LEU A 43 23.42 1.12 11.13
CA LEU A 43 24.03 2.41 11.49
C LEU A 43 25.50 2.24 11.92
N ASP A 44 25.87 1.08 12.46
CA ASP A 44 27.25 0.75 12.85
C ASP A 44 28.12 0.47 11.61
N ASN A 45 29.14 1.30 11.40
CA ASN A 45 30.09 1.20 10.30
C ASN A 45 31.11 0.05 10.46
N LYS A 46 31.08 -0.68 11.57
CA LYS A 46 31.92 -1.86 11.82
C LYS A 46 31.21 -3.16 11.47
N VAL A 47 29.90 -3.12 11.25
CA VAL A 47 29.09 -4.31 10.96
C VAL A 47 29.09 -4.59 9.46
N HIS A 48 29.65 -5.74 9.09
CA HIS A 48 29.74 -6.24 7.73
C HIS A 48 29.31 -7.71 7.72
N PRO A 49 28.02 -8.02 7.46
CA PRO A 49 27.55 -9.39 7.46
C PRO A 49 28.29 -10.21 6.40
N LEU A 50 28.88 -11.33 6.81
CA LEU A 50 29.61 -12.24 5.93
C LEU A 50 28.78 -13.46 5.52
N VAL A 51 27.82 -13.83 6.36
CA VAL A 51 26.92 -14.97 6.15
C VAL A 51 25.53 -14.62 6.64
N PHE A 52 24.52 -15.21 6.02
CA PHE A 52 23.15 -15.18 6.52
C PHE A 52 22.54 -16.58 6.49
N GLN A 53 21.55 -16.79 7.36
CA GLN A 53 20.82 -18.05 7.48
C GLN A 53 19.34 -17.84 7.16
N LEU A 54 18.76 -18.76 6.39
CA LEU A 54 17.31 -18.92 6.28
C LEU A 54 16.86 -19.98 7.29
N VAL A 55 15.97 -19.60 8.20
CA VAL A 55 15.52 -20.46 9.29
C VAL A 55 14.02 -20.71 9.17
N ASN A 56 13.61 -21.97 9.32
CA ASN A 56 12.20 -22.31 9.39
C ASN A 56 11.58 -21.74 10.67
N ALA A 57 10.53 -20.93 10.54
CA ALA A 57 9.93 -20.22 11.67
C ALA A 57 9.24 -21.16 12.67
N VAL A 58 8.85 -22.37 12.24
CA VAL A 58 8.15 -23.37 13.05
C VAL A 58 9.13 -24.34 13.69
N THR A 59 9.96 -25.01 12.88
CA THR A 59 10.88 -26.06 13.38
C THR A 59 12.14 -25.48 14.02
N ARG A 60 12.46 -24.20 13.74
CA ARG A 60 13.72 -23.54 14.12
C ARG A 60 14.97 -24.15 13.49
N GLU A 61 14.78 -25.00 12.48
CA GLU A 61 15.88 -25.58 11.73
C GLU A 61 16.45 -24.55 10.75
N ILE A 62 17.78 -24.50 10.67
CA ILE A 62 18.49 -23.76 9.62
C ILE A 62 18.29 -24.54 8.32
N ILE A 63 17.61 -23.92 7.37
CA ILE A 63 17.29 -24.51 6.06
C ILE A 63 18.42 -24.27 5.08
N LEU A 64 19.03 -23.08 5.17
CA LEU A 64 20.14 -22.64 4.32
C LEU A 64 21.05 -21.72 5.14
N GLU A 65 22.35 -21.83 4.90
CA GLU A 65 23.36 -20.82 5.23
C GLU A 65 24.03 -20.41 3.92
N SER A 66 24.24 -19.11 3.71
CA SER A 66 24.76 -18.57 2.45
C SER A 66 25.62 -17.32 2.69
N ASP A 67 26.58 -17.12 1.80
CA ASP A 67 27.43 -15.92 1.67
C ASP A 67 27.10 -15.10 0.40
N ASP A 68 26.01 -15.42 -0.30
CA ASP A 68 25.51 -14.70 -1.48
C ASP A 68 24.93 -13.33 -1.05
N ILE A 69 25.84 -12.40 -0.79
CA ILE A 69 25.61 -11.07 -0.23
C ILE A 69 26.19 -10.00 -1.15
N ASP A 70 25.33 -9.13 -1.67
CA ASP A 70 25.79 -7.92 -2.37
C ASP A 70 25.93 -6.75 -1.39
N SER A 71 27.16 -6.30 -1.16
CA SER A 71 27.42 -5.05 -0.44
C SER A 71 27.05 -3.85 -1.30
N CYS A 72 26.06 -3.08 -0.85
CA CYS A 72 25.50 -1.95 -1.58
C CYS A 72 25.99 -0.58 -1.06
N GLY A 73 26.82 -0.58 -0.02
CA GLY A 73 27.33 0.65 0.61
C GLY A 73 26.27 1.39 1.43
N ALA A 74 26.54 2.66 1.74
CA ALA A 74 25.65 3.51 2.52
C ALA A 74 24.41 3.93 1.72
N TYR A 75 23.25 3.99 2.38
CA TYR A 75 22.00 4.46 1.78
C TYR A 75 21.06 5.06 2.85
N GLY A 76 20.55 6.26 2.58
CA GLY A 76 19.71 6.98 3.54
C GLY A 76 20.45 7.20 4.87
N PRO A 77 19.86 6.83 6.02
CA PRO A 77 20.53 6.98 7.32
C PRO A 77 21.58 5.88 7.60
N PHE A 78 21.62 4.80 6.80
CA PHE A 78 22.45 3.63 7.09
C PHE A 78 23.88 3.80 6.59
N SER A 79 24.84 3.42 7.44
CA SER A 79 26.27 3.41 7.10
C SER A 79 26.64 2.23 6.20
N GLY A 80 25.83 1.15 6.22
CA GLY A 80 25.98 0.01 5.32
C GLY A 80 24.66 -0.68 5.01
N THR A 81 24.51 -1.12 3.76
CA THR A 81 23.37 -1.92 3.28
C THR A 81 23.87 -3.12 2.48
N TYR A 82 23.19 -4.25 2.66
CA TYR A 82 23.59 -5.55 2.09
C TYR A 82 22.35 -6.29 1.64
N ARG A 83 22.38 -6.82 0.41
CA ARG A 83 21.29 -7.63 -0.15
C ARG A 83 21.63 -9.09 0.01
N PHE A 84 20.77 -9.84 0.68
CA PHE A 84 20.90 -11.27 0.86
C PHE A 84 20.13 -11.96 -0.27
N ASN A 85 20.79 -12.71 -1.13
CA ASN A 85 20.12 -13.32 -2.27
C ASN A 85 19.58 -14.71 -1.90
N LEU A 86 18.24 -14.82 -1.88
CA LEU A 86 17.50 -16.06 -1.66
C LEU A 86 16.80 -16.56 -2.91
N SER A 87 17.08 -15.99 -4.08
CA SER A 87 16.31 -16.27 -5.30
C SER A 87 16.44 -17.72 -5.76
N ASN A 88 17.56 -18.39 -5.47
CA ASN A 88 17.79 -19.80 -5.78
C ASN A 88 17.07 -20.79 -4.84
N PHE A 89 16.48 -20.31 -3.73
CA PHE A 89 15.69 -21.16 -2.84
C PHE A 89 14.25 -21.27 -3.37
N ASP A 90 13.82 -22.50 -3.65
CA ASP A 90 12.51 -22.86 -4.23
C ASP A 90 11.58 -23.54 -3.22
N GLY A 91 12.01 -23.71 -1.97
CA GLY A 91 11.19 -24.29 -0.91
C GLY A 91 10.05 -23.36 -0.50
N SER A 92 8.97 -23.96 0.01
CA SER A 92 7.80 -23.25 0.53
C SER A 92 7.68 -23.38 2.05
N GLY A 93 7.11 -22.36 2.70
CA GLY A 93 6.92 -22.33 4.14
C GLY A 93 6.95 -20.93 4.74
N THR A 94 7.07 -20.88 6.06
CA THR A 94 7.26 -19.63 6.82
C THR A 94 8.67 -19.61 7.37
N PHE A 95 9.39 -18.54 7.09
CA PHE A 95 10.81 -18.41 7.39
C PHE A 95 11.12 -17.05 8.03
N TYR A 96 12.31 -16.93 8.57
CA TYR A 96 12.96 -15.66 8.87
C TYR A 96 14.44 -15.77 8.49
N VAL A 97 15.08 -14.62 8.27
CA VAL A 97 16.51 -14.56 7.94
C VAL A 97 17.29 -14.00 9.11
N CYS A 98 18.44 -14.60 9.38
CA CYS A 98 19.35 -14.18 10.45
C CYS A 98 20.73 -13.82 9.92
N SER A 99 21.33 -12.78 10.49
CA SER A 99 22.73 -12.40 10.28
C SER A 99 23.17 -11.48 11.41
N GLU A 100 24.41 -11.57 11.89
CA GLU A 100 24.96 -10.65 12.92
C GLU A 100 24.08 -10.53 14.19
N ASN A 101 23.48 -11.63 14.66
CA ASN A 101 22.50 -11.68 15.76
C ASN A 101 21.19 -10.90 15.50
N ILE A 102 20.98 -10.40 14.28
CA ILE A 102 19.75 -9.76 13.85
C ILE A 102 18.88 -10.78 13.14
N SER A 103 17.58 -10.75 13.42
CA SER A 103 16.58 -11.56 12.73
C SER A 103 15.56 -10.66 12.06
N SER A 104 15.12 -11.03 10.86
CA SER A 104 13.95 -10.41 10.24
C SER A 104 12.66 -10.83 10.97
N PRO A 105 11.55 -10.09 10.78
CA PRO A 105 10.22 -10.66 10.98
C PRO A 105 10.03 -11.94 10.15
N ASN A 106 9.06 -12.76 10.54
CA ASN A 106 8.65 -13.93 9.75
C ASN A 106 8.05 -13.48 8.42
N PHE A 107 8.33 -14.22 7.34
CA PHE A 107 7.73 -14.05 6.02
C PHE A 107 7.42 -15.41 5.39
N ARG A 108 6.53 -15.43 4.40
CA ARG A 108 6.16 -16.64 3.66
C ARG A 108 6.93 -16.75 2.35
N ILE A 109 7.27 -17.97 1.97
CA ILE A 109 7.55 -18.32 0.58
C ILE A 109 6.48 -19.32 0.14
N ALA A 110 5.61 -18.92 -0.77
CA ALA A 110 4.49 -19.73 -1.25
C ALA A 110 3.88 -19.12 -2.53
N ASP A 111 3.18 -19.92 -3.33
CA ASP A 111 2.58 -19.46 -4.60
C ASP A 111 1.49 -18.39 -4.39
N ASP A 112 0.80 -18.44 -3.25
CA ASP A 112 -0.39 -17.66 -2.90
C ASP A 112 -0.08 -16.37 -2.11
N VAL A 113 1.18 -15.95 -1.99
CA VAL A 113 1.57 -14.79 -1.15
C VAL A 113 0.94 -13.46 -1.58
N TYR A 114 0.54 -13.35 -2.85
CA TYR A 114 -0.10 -12.14 -3.41
C TYR A 114 -1.59 -12.31 -3.69
N ASP A 115 -2.18 -13.47 -3.36
CA ASP A 115 -3.60 -13.73 -3.62
C ASP A 115 -4.48 -12.72 -2.88
N GLY A 116 -5.41 -12.10 -3.61
CA GLY A 116 -6.33 -11.10 -3.09
C GLY A 116 -5.72 -9.71 -2.82
N THR A 117 -4.43 -9.49 -3.07
CA THR A 117 -3.81 -8.17 -2.90
C THR A 117 -4.37 -7.13 -3.87
N ALA A 118 -4.65 -7.53 -5.11
CA ALA A 118 -5.28 -6.68 -6.12
C ALA A 118 -6.68 -6.22 -5.67
N ASP A 119 -7.51 -7.14 -5.16
CA ASP A 119 -8.84 -6.83 -4.61
C ASP A 119 -8.75 -5.92 -3.37
N PHE A 120 -7.73 -6.14 -2.52
CA PHE A 120 -7.50 -5.31 -1.34
C PHE A 120 -7.21 -3.85 -1.69
N LEU A 121 -6.45 -3.59 -2.76
CA LEU A 121 -6.18 -2.22 -3.23
C LEU A 121 -7.46 -1.50 -3.66
N LEU A 122 -8.40 -2.21 -4.29
CA LEU A 122 -9.70 -1.65 -4.68
C LEU A 122 -10.56 -1.24 -3.47
N ARG A 123 -10.29 -1.77 -2.27
CA ARG A 123 -10.97 -1.31 -1.05
C ARG A 123 -10.72 0.17 -0.80
N TYR A 124 -9.47 0.61 -0.96
CA TYR A 124 -9.11 2.01 -0.78
C TYR A 124 -9.83 2.90 -1.80
N MET A 125 -9.79 2.53 -3.09
CA MET A 125 -10.48 3.28 -4.14
C MET A 125 -11.99 3.45 -3.86
N ARG A 126 -12.68 2.38 -3.43
CA ARG A 126 -14.10 2.45 -3.03
C ARG A 126 -14.36 3.40 -1.86
N GLN A 127 -13.44 3.46 -0.89
CA GLN A 127 -13.53 4.37 0.25
C GLN A 127 -13.34 5.82 -0.15
N GLN A 128 -12.60 6.08 -1.23
CA GLN A 128 -12.39 7.41 -1.78
C GLN A 128 -13.52 7.89 -2.69
N ARG A 129 -14.56 7.08 -2.94
CA ARG A 129 -15.66 7.52 -3.83
C ARG A 129 -16.35 8.77 -3.30
N CYS A 130 -16.48 9.77 -4.16
CA CYS A 130 -17.24 11.01 -3.95
C CYS A 130 -18.62 10.89 -4.64
N GLY A 131 -19.66 11.53 -4.10
CA GLY A 131 -21.04 11.13 -4.38
C GLY A 131 -21.44 9.98 -3.47
N PHE A 132 -22.05 8.90 -3.99
CA PHE A 132 -22.36 7.73 -3.17
C PHE A 132 -21.08 7.00 -2.74
N ASN A 133 -20.88 6.88 -1.43
CA ASN A 133 -19.74 6.20 -0.82
C ASN A 133 -20.20 4.90 -0.15
N PRO A 134 -19.83 3.72 -0.67
CA PRO A 134 -20.29 2.44 -0.15
C PRO A 134 -19.74 2.10 1.24
N TYR A 135 -18.63 2.73 1.66
CA TYR A 135 -18.05 2.51 2.97
C TYR A 135 -18.83 3.25 4.07
N LEU A 136 -19.26 4.48 3.79
CA LEU A 136 -20.14 5.25 4.68
C LEU A 136 -21.61 4.83 4.55
N ASN A 137 -21.95 4.17 3.43
CA ASN A 137 -23.32 3.90 3.00
C ASN A 137 -24.18 5.17 2.98
N ASP A 138 -23.58 6.26 2.50
CA ASP A 138 -24.18 7.60 2.40
C ASP A 138 -23.53 8.36 1.24
N SER A 139 -24.01 9.57 0.94
CA SER A 139 -23.48 10.43 -0.11
C SER A 139 -22.80 11.68 0.44
N CYS A 140 -21.72 12.10 -0.21
CA CYS A 140 -21.05 13.38 0.03
C CYS A 140 -21.01 14.22 -1.25
N HIS A 141 -20.81 15.54 -1.10
CA HIS A 141 -20.60 16.47 -2.22
C HIS A 141 -21.65 16.37 -3.35
N THR A 142 -22.91 16.15 -2.99
CA THR A 142 -24.02 15.94 -3.94
C THR A 142 -24.40 17.19 -4.75
N ASN A 143 -23.69 18.30 -4.54
CA ASN A 143 -23.92 19.58 -5.21
C ASN A 143 -22.71 20.00 -6.05
N ASP A 144 -21.72 19.12 -6.25
CA ASP A 144 -20.58 19.41 -7.11
C ASP A 144 -21.05 19.63 -8.56
N GLY A 145 -20.73 20.74 -9.21
CA GLY A 145 -19.89 21.87 -8.80
C GLY A 145 -20.24 23.18 -9.53
N PHE A 146 -19.48 24.23 -9.26
CA PHE A 146 -19.71 25.57 -9.82
C PHE A 146 -18.53 25.98 -10.69
N ILE A 147 -18.81 26.53 -11.86
CA ILE A 147 -17.78 26.96 -12.80
C ILE A 147 -17.04 28.17 -12.23
N VAL A 148 -15.71 28.07 -12.26
CA VAL A 148 -14.77 29.15 -11.94
C VAL A 148 -13.88 29.41 -13.14
N TYR A 149 -13.43 30.66 -13.31
CA TYR A 149 -12.49 31.07 -14.36
C TYR A 149 -13.00 30.93 -15.82
N GLU A 150 -14.31 30.87 -16.05
CA GLU A 150 -14.97 31.01 -17.37
C GLU A 150 -15.91 32.24 -17.30
N PRO A 151 -15.48 33.45 -17.74
CA PRO A 151 -16.18 34.72 -17.44
C PRO A 151 -17.67 34.75 -17.74
N ASP A 152 -18.11 34.13 -18.83
CA ASP A 152 -19.53 34.14 -19.24
C ASP A 152 -20.40 33.13 -18.47
N ARG A 153 -19.79 32.26 -17.66
CA ARG A 153 -20.45 31.14 -16.96
C ARG A 153 -20.02 31.02 -15.49
N GLU A 154 -19.31 32.00 -14.98
CA GLU A 154 -18.81 31.99 -13.60
C GLU A 154 -19.97 31.87 -12.61
N GLY A 155 -19.83 30.96 -11.64
CA GLY A 155 -20.89 30.64 -10.67
C GLY A 155 -22.05 29.83 -11.24
N GLN A 156 -22.03 29.44 -12.52
CA GLN A 156 -23.01 28.49 -13.06
C GLN A 156 -22.78 27.10 -12.43
N HIS A 157 -23.84 26.51 -11.92
CA HIS A 157 -23.83 25.11 -11.47
C HIS A 157 -23.78 24.14 -12.66
N ILE A 158 -22.96 23.10 -12.54
CA ILE A 158 -22.88 21.95 -13.42
C ILE A 158 -22.87 20.68 -12.58
N ASP A 159 -23.55 19.61 -12.98
CA ASP A 159 -23.46 18.34 -12.27
C ASP A 159 -22.20 17.58 -12.70
N VAL A 160 -21.20 17.62 -11.82
CA VAL A 160 -19.95 16.88 -11.94
C VAL A 160 -19.72 15.96 -10.73
N THR A 161 -20.80 15.59 -10.03
CA THR A 161 -20.73 14.68 -8.87
C THR A 161 -20.19 13.30 -9.29
N GLY A 162 -19.37 12.66 -8.45
CA GLY A 162 -18.82 11.32 -8.70
C GLY A 162 -17.31 11.29 -8.49
N GLY A 163 -16.63 10.29 -9.05
CA GLY A 163 -15.17 10.22 -9.03
C GLY A 163 -14.61 9.90 -7.64
N TRP A 164 -13.36 10.26 -7.40
CA TRP A 164 -12.68 10.00 -6.12
C TRP A 164 -12.17 11.29 -5.49
N HIS A 165 -12.17 11.31 -4.16
CA HIS A 165 -11.31 12.20 -3.37
C HIS A 165 -9.86 11.83 -3.66
N ASP A 166 -9.05 12.80 -4.08
CA ASP A 166 -7.74 12.54 -4.69
C ASP A 166 -6.68 12.09 -3.71
N ALA A 167 -6.72 12.63 -2.48
CA ALA A 167 -5.92 12.12 -1.39
C ALA A 167 -6.74 12.10 -0.08
N SER A 168 -6.19 12.61 1.00
CA SER A 168 -6.87 12.71 2.30
C SER A 168 -7.78 13.94 2.42
N ASP A 169 -7.69 14.86 1.47
CA ASP A 169 -8.60 15.97 1.23
C ASP A 169 -9.81 15.51 0.39
N TYR A 170 -10.79 16.39 0.17
CA TYR A 170 -11.97 16.06 -0.63
C TYR A 170 -11.93 16.61 -2.06
N LEU A 171 -10.80 17.22 -2.45
CA LEU A 171 -10.61 17.72 -3.80
C LEU A 171 -10.51 16.57 -4.82
N GLN A 172 -10.78 16.90 -6.08
CA GLN A 172 -10.80 15.93 -7.17
C GLN A 172 -10.06 16.47 -8.38
N TYR A 173 -9.09 15.72 -8.91
CA TYR A 173 -8.23 16.17 -10.01
C TYR A 173 -8.38 15.26 -11.23
N ALA A 174 -8.54 15.87 -12.41
CA ALA A 174 -8.78 15.14 -13.64
C ALA A 174 -7.55 14.35 -14.11
N ALA A 175 -6.35 14.90 -13.93
CA ALA A 175 -5.11 14.25 -14.36
C ALA A 175 -4.81 12.96 -13.58
N THR A 176 -4.92 13.00 -12.25
CA THR A 176 -4.70 11.83 -11.37
C THR A 176 -5.80 10.80 -11.55
N SER A 177 -7.06 11.23 -11.64
CA SER A 177 -8.20 10.33 -11.91
C SER A 177 -8.09 9.64 -13.26
N ALA A 178 -7.69 10.36 -14.31
CA ALA A 178 -7.44 9.77 -15.64
C ALA A 178 -6.32 8.73 -15.60
N ASN A 179 -5.23 9.02 -14.89
CA ASN A 179 -4.16 8.05 -14.68
C ASN A 179 -4.66 6.82 -13.89
N ALA A 180 -5.43 7.01 -12.82
CA ALA A 180 -5.99 5.91 -12.03
C ALA A 180 -6.89 5.00 -12.90
N VAL A 181 -7.80 5.59 -13.68
CA VAL A 181 -8.63 4.83 -14.64
C VAL A 181 -7.76 4.05 -15.64
N TYR A 182 -6.73 4.68 -16.22
CA TYR A 182 -5.82 3.98 -17.12
C TYR A 182 -5.12 2.79 -16.43
N GLN A 183 -4.59 2.98 -15.23
CA GLN A 183 -3.88 1.92 -14.50
C GLN A 183 -4.81 0.75 -14.13
N LEU A 184 -6.06 1.02 -13.74
CA LEU A 184 -7.05 -0.03 -13.47
C LEU A 184 -7.36 -0.85 -14.73
N LEU A 185 -7.62 -0.18 -15.85
CA LEU A 185 -7.92 -0.84 -17.13
C LEU A 185 -6.70 -1.59 -17.68
N PHE A 186 -5.50 -1.01 -17.55
CA PHE A 186 -4.24 -1.64 -17.96
C PHE A 186 -3.96 -2.89 -17.13
N ALA A 187 -4.08 -2.81 -15.80
CA ALA A 187 -3.88 -3.96 -14.91
C ALA A 187 -4.85 -5.11 -15.23
N TYR A 188 -6.12 -4.81 -15.48
CA TYR A 188 -7.09 -5.82 -15.89
C TYR A 188 -6.77 -6.43 -17.26
N ARG A 189 -6.32 -5.61 -18.22
CA ARG A 189 -5.95 -6.09 -19.56
C ARG A 189 -4.79 -7.08 -19.51
N GLU A 190 -3.75 -6.78 -18.73
CA GLU A 190 -2.57 -7.64 -18.61
C GLU A 190 -2.84 -8.87 -17.73
N HIS A 191 -3.67 -8.73 -16.69
CA HIS A 191 -3.92 -9.77 -15.70
C HIS A 191 -5.41 -9.87 -15.32
N PRO A 192 -6.28 -10.33 -16.23
CA PRO A 192 -7.73 -10.37 -15.98
C PRO A 192 -8.14 -11.33 -14.85
N GLY A 193 -7.29 -12.33 -14.54
CA GLY A 193 -7.54 -13.28 -13.45
C GLY A 193 -7.21 -12.77 -12.04
N SER A 194 -6.62 -11.57 -11.92
CA SER A 194 -6.19 -11.02 -10.62
C SER A 194 -7.31 -10.37 -9.82
N PHE A 195 -8.45 -10.09 -10.44
CA PHE A 195 -9.54 -9.32 -9.83
C PHE A 195 -10.81 -10.16 -9.78
N ARG A 196 -11.44 -10.17 -8.61
CA ARG A 196 -12.69 -10.90 -8.39
C ARG A 196 -13.89 -10.03 -8.80
N ASP A 197 -15.05 -10.67 -8.80
CA ASP A 197 -16.36 -10.02 -8.88
C ASP A 197 -17.07 -10.30 -7.55
N ALA A 198 -16.89 -9.39 -6.60
CA ALA A 198 -17.40 -9.52 -5.24
C ALA A 198 -18.29 -8.34 -4.83
N TYR A 199 -18.26 -7.24 -5.59
CA TYR A 199 -19.00 -6.02 -5.34
C TYR A 199 -19.78 -5.60 -6.58
N SER A 200 -20.93 -4.97 -6.35
CA SER A 200 -21.75 -4.44 -7.44
C SER A 200 -21.18 -3.11 -7.91
N ALA A 201 -21.67 -2.58 -9.04
CA ALA A 201 -21.19 -1.30 -9.59
C ALA A 201 -21.20 -0.11 -8.61
N ASN A 202 -22.15 -0.10 -7.65
CA ASN A 202 -22.21 0.93 -6.59
C ASN A 202 -21.18 0.73 -5.47
N GLY A 203 -20.40 -0.34 -5.51
CA GLY A 203 -19.38 -0.71 -4.52
C GLY A 203 -19.92 -1.38 -3.26
N LEU A 204 -21.21 -1.72 -3.19
CA LEU A 204 -21.76 -2.55 -2.12
C LEU A 204 -21.48 -4.04 -2.37
N PRO A 205 -21.42 -4.89 -1.32
CA PRO A 205 -21.18 -6.32 -1.50
C PRO A 205 -22.24 -7.00 -2.39
N GLY A 206 -21.78 -7.87 -3.29
CA GLY A 206 -22.63 -8.67 -4.18
C GLY A 206 -22.17 -8.60 -5.63
N SER A 207 -21.96 -9.75 -6.26
CA SER A 207 -21.50 -9.86 -7.65
C SER A 207 -22.53 -9.29 -8.65
N ASN A 208 -22.03 -8.66 -9.71
CA ASN A 208 -22.83 -8.18 -10.84
C ASN A 208 -22.37 -8.76 -12.20
N SER A 209 -21.53 -9.80 -12.19
CA SER A 209 -20.89 -10.41 -13.36
C SER A 209 -19.88 -9.52 -14.08
N ILE A 210 -19.37 -8.48 -13.42
CA ILE A 210 -18.31 -7.60 -13.91
C ILE A 210 -17.17 -7.65 -12.88
N PRO A 211 -15.91 -7.87 -13.31
CA PRO A 211 -14.78 -7.79 -12.38
C PRO A 211 -14.74 -6.43 -11.69
N ASP A 212 -14.53 -6.44 -10.38
CA ASP A 212 -14.58 -5.27 -9.51
C ASP A 212 -13.73 -4.09 -10.02
N VAL A 213 -12.56 -4.39 -10.61
CA VAL A 213 -11.65 -3.39 -11.18
C VAL A 213 -12.25 -2.62 -12.36
N ILE A 214 -13.12 -3.27 -13.13
CA ILE A 214 -13.81 -2.64 -14.27
C ILE A 214 -14.94 -1.74 -13.78
N ASP A 215 -15.68 -2.16 -12.75
CA ASP A 215 -16.67 -1.29 -12.11
C ASP A 215 -16.01 -0.06 -11.50
N GLU A 216 -14.86 -0.22 -10.83
CA GLU A 216 -14.12 0.90 -10.26
C GLU A 216 -13.57 1.81 -11.36
N ALA A 217 -12.99 1.27 -12.43
CA ALA A 217 -12.54 2.06 -13.57
C ALA A 217 -13.69 2.83 -14.23
N LYS A 218 -14.88 2.21 -14.34
CA LYS A 218 -16.08 2.85 -14.85
C LYS A 218 -16.53 4.01 -13.96
N TRP A 219 -16.47 3.86 -12.64
CA TRP A 219 -16.79 4.94 -11.69
C TRP A 219 -15.97 6.20 -11.96
N GLY A 220 -14.65 6.05 -12.12
CA GLY A 220 -13.78 7.17 -12.48
C GLY A 220 -14.02 7.70 -13.89
N MET A 221 -14.24 6.81 -14.87
CA MET A 221 -14.51 7.20 -16.25
C MET A 221 -15.80 8.02 -16.39
N ASP A 222 -16.87 7.62 -15.70
CA ASP A 222 -18.15 8.34 -15.69
C ASP A 222 -17.95 9.79 -15.19
N TRP A 223 -17.10 9.98 -14.17
CA TRP A 223 -16.76 11.31 -13.67
C TRP A 223 -15.90 12.11 -14.66
N LEU A 224 -14.88 11.49 -15.29
CA LEU A 224 -14.08 12.14 -16.33
C LEU A 224 -14.92 12.62 -17.51
N CYS A 225 -15.95 11.86 -17.90
CA CYS A 225 -16.90 12.29 -18.93
C CYS A 225 -17.71 13.53 -18.50
N ARG A 226 -18.08 13.66 -17.22
CA ARG A 226 -18.74 14.87 -16.70
C ARG A 226 -17.78 16.07 -16.68
N MET A 227 -16.52 15.83 -16.34
CA MET A 227 -15.45 16.85 -16.35
C MET A 227 -14.99 17.25 -17.76
N ASN A 228 -15.38 16.49 -18.79
CA ASN A 228 -15.09 16.77 -20.20
C ASN A 228 -16.38 16.82 -21.04
N PRO A 229 -17.27 17.80 -20.81
CA PRO A 229 -18.63 17.80 -21.37
C PRO A 229 -18.70 18.03 -22.88
N SER A 230 -17.60 18.44 -23.53
CA SER A 230 -17.55 18.65 -24.98
C SER A 230 -16.11 18.59 -25.49
N PRO A 231 -15.86 18.38 -26.80
CA PRO A 231 -14.51 18.26 -27.36
C PRO A 231 -13.56 19.44 -27.07
N GLU A 232 -14.11 20.63 -26.86
CA GLU A 232 -13.34 21.87 -26.63
C GLU A 232 -13.38 22.34 -25.17
N ARG A 233 -14.03 21.57 -24.27
CA ARG A 233 -14.18 21.97 -22.86
C ARG A 233 -13.80 20.84 -21.93
N PHE A 234 -12.80 21.13 -21.11
CA PHE A 234 -12.27 20.26 -20.09
C PHE A 234 -12.10 21.04 -18.78
N TYR A 235 -12.58 20.48 -17.68
CA TYR A 235 -12.38 21.01 -16.34
C TYR A 235 -11.22 20.27 -15.67
N ASN A 236 -10.28 21.02 -15.07
CA ASN A 236 -9.07 20.43 -14.51
C ASN A 236 -9.29 19.75 -13.15
N GLN A 237 -10.12 20.34 -12.30
CA GLN A 237 -10.33 19.89 -10.93
C GLN A 237 -11.65 20.44 -10.35
N ILE A 238 -12.13 19.80 -9.28
CA ILE A 238 -13.13 20.34 -8.36
C ILE A 238 -12.38 20.61 -7.07
N ALA A 239 -12.26 21.90 -6.71
CA ALA A 239 -11.47 22.29 -5.57
C ALA A 239 -11.94 23.59 -4.92
N ASP A 240 -11.67 23.69 -3.62
CA ASP A 240 -11.90 24.86 -2.79
C ASP A 240 -10.77 24.96 -1.76
N ASP A 241 -10.01 26.06 -1.76
CA ASP A 241 -8.87 26.26 -0.85
C ASP A 241 -9.25 26.18 0.64
N ARG A 242 -10.53 26.34 0.96
CA ARG A 242 -11.07 26.17 2.33
C ARG A 242 -11.01 24.73 2.84
N ASP A 243 -10.89 23.74 1.95
CA ASP A 243 -10.80 22.33 2.34
C ASP A 243 -9.48 22.00 3.08
N HIS A 244 -8.50 22.89 3.00
CA HIS A 244 -7.17 22.75 3.61
C HIS A 244 -6.93 23.68 4.81
N ALA A 245 -7.95 24.44 5.23
CA ALA A 245 -7.84 25.49 6.25
C ALA A 245 -8.03 24.99 7.70
#